data_AF-A0A1G0L953-F1
#
_entry.id   AF-A0A1G0L953-F1
#
_cell.length_a   1.000
_cell.length_b   1.000
_cell.length_c   1.000
_cell.angle_alpha   90.00
_cell.angle_beta   90.00
_cell.angle_gamma   90.00
#
_symmetry.space_group_name_H-M   'P 1'
#
loop_
_entity.id
_entity.type
_entity.pdbx_description
1 polymer ?
#
loop_
_entity_poly.entity_id
_entity_poly.type
_entity_poly.pdbx_seq_one_letter_code
_entity_poly.pdbx_strand_id
1 'polypeptide(L)' 'TPSQTEIELTGADNHMISQVAAKIRAVRPPEPYKGKGIRYKNEVIKQKEVKKK' A
#
# COMPACT_ATOMS: atom_id res chain seq x y z
N THR A 1 -14.67 0.09 13.63
CA THR A 1 -13.48 0.63 14.32
C THR A 1 -12.27 0.34 13.46
N PRO A 2 -11.58 1.35 12.91
CA PRO A 2 -10.41 1.12 12.05
C PRO A 2 -9.26 0.52 12.86
N SER A 3 -8.53 -0.45 12.27
CA SER A 3 -7.35 -1.04 12.88
C SER A 3 -6.16 -0.08 12.80
N GLN A 4 -5.18 -0.19 13.71
CA GLN A 4 -4.00 0.68 13.73
C GLN A 4 -3.20 0.69 12.41
N THR A 5 -3.34 -0.36 11.59
CA THR A 5 -2.61 -0.54 10.32
C THR A 5 -3.46 -0.29 9.06
N GLU A 6 -4.69 0.20 9.22
CA GLU A 6 -5.60 0.52 8.11
C GLU A 6 -5.88 2.02 8.03
N ILE A 7 -5.92 2.54 6.81
CA ILE A 7 -6.22 3.94 6.51
C ILE A 7 -7.37 3.96 5.52
N GLU A 8 -8.44 4.68 5.85
CA GLU A 8 -9.60 4.92 4.98
C GLU A 8 -9.57 6.38 4.52
N LEU A 9 -9.63 6.60 3.20
CA LEU A 9 -9.66 7.93 2.61
C LEU A 9 -11.06 8.20 2.05
N THR A 10 -11.68 9.29 2.50
CA THR A 10 -12.98 9.77 2.00
C THR A 10 -12.84 11.19 1.47
N GLY A 11 -13.65 11.53 0.47
CA GLY A 11 -13.63 12.86 -0.14
C GLY A 11 -14.61 12.97 -1.30
N ALA A 12 -14.84 14.20 -1.77
CA ALA A 12 -15.77 14.48 -2.86
C ALA A 12 -15.14 14.25 -4.25
N ASP A 13 -13.82 14.43 -4.39
CA ASP A 13 -13.10 14.25 -5.66
C ASP A 13 -12.25 12.97 -5.65
N ASN A 14 -12.61 12.05 -6.55
CA ASN A 14 -11.91 10.79 -6.76
C ASN A 14 -10.46 10.98 -7.23
N HIS A 15 -10.19 11.99 -8.07
CA HIS A 15 -8.83 12.19 -8.58
C HIS A 15 -7.89 12.62 -7.45
N MET A 16 -8.32 13.58 -6.62
CA MET A 16 -7.55 14.02 -5.47
C MET A 16 -7.33 12.89 -4.46
N ILE A 17 -8.35 12.05 -4.19
CA ILE A 17 -8.19 10.86 -3.33
C ILE A 17 -7.13 9.91 -3.90
N SER A 18 -7.20 9.58 -5.19
CA SER A 18 -6.21 8.72 -5.84
C SER A 18 -4.79 9.30 -5.78
N GLN A 19 -4.65 10.63 -5.94
CA GLN A 19 -3.34 11.29 -5.86
C GLN A 19 -2.77 11.25 -4.43
N VAL A 20 -3.61 11.47 -3.42
CA VAL A 20 -3.20 11.37 -2.01
C VAL A 20 -2.84 9.94 -1.64
N ALA A 21 -3.63 8.96 -2.08
CA ALA A 21 -3.35 7.55 -1.84
C ALA A 21 -2.02 7.11 -2.48
N ALA A 22 -1.72 7.61 -3.69
CA ALA A 22 -0.44 7.38 -4.35
C ALA A 22 0.74 8.02 -3.60
N LYS A 23 0.58 9.26 -3.10
CA LYS A 23 1.59 9.94 -2.27
C LYS A 23 1.88 9.16 -0.99
N ILE A 24 0.85 8.65 -0.31
CA ILE A 24 1.02 7.85 0.92
C ILE A 24 1.77 6.54 0.61
N ARG A 25 1.42 5.85 -0.48
CA ARG A 25 2.13 4.63 -0.93
C ARG A 25 3.61 4.90 -1.24
N ALA A 26 3.95 6.08 -1.76
CA ALA A 26 5.32 6.45 -2.10
C ALA A 26 6.24 6.62 -0.87
N VAL A 27 5.69 6.92 0.31
CA VAL A 27 6.48 7.07 1.55
C VAL A 27 7.17 5.76 1.94
N ARG A 28 6.48 4.63 1.79
CA ARG A 28 7.03 3.31 2.06
C ARG A 28 6.43 2.28 1.10
N PRO A 29 6.98 2.14 -0.12
CA PRO A 29 6.48 1.19 -1.08
C PRO A 29 6.60 -0.25 -0.56
N PRO A 30 5.73 -1.17 -1.02
CA PRO A 30 5.77 -2.55 -0.58
C PRO A 30 7.06 -3.24 -1.08
N GLU A 31 7.80 -3.84 -0.15
CA GLU A 31 9.02 -4.56 -0.47
C GLU A 31 8.75 -5.84 -1.29
N PRO A 32 9.61 -6.17 -2.26
CA PRO A 32 9.41 -7.33 -3.14
C PRO A 32 9.63 -8.68 -2.44
N TYR A 33 10.16 -8.74 -1.22
CA TYR A 33 10.43 -10.03 -0.55
C TYR A 33 9.37 -10.38 0.49
N LYS A 34 9.15 -9.49 1.47
CA LYS A 34 8.20 -9.73 2.57
C LYS A 34 6.88 -8.97 2.42
N GLY A 35 6.69 -8.22 1.32
CA GLY A 35 5.50 -7.41 1.09
C GLY A 35 5.27 -6.32 2.15
N LYS A 36 6.29 -5.99 2.95
CA LYS A 36 6.19 -5.00 4.01
C LYS A 36 6.17 -3.61 3.40
N GLY A 37 5.22 -2.78 3.81
CA GLY A 37 5.04 -1.41 3.31
C GLY A 37 3.58 -1.04 3.21
N ILE A 38 3.32 0.11 2.61
CA ILE A 38 1.98 0.63 2.36
C ILE A 38 1.49 0.09 1.02
N ARG A 39 0.31 -0.54 1.01
CA ARG A 39 -0.30 -1.15 -0.16
C ARG A 39 -1.79 -0.85 -0.20
N TYR A 40 -2.38 -0.95 -1.38
CA TYR A 40 -3.85 -0.97 -1.47
C TYR A 40 -4.39 -2.31 -0.98
N LYS A 41 -5.64 -2.29 -0.50
CA LYS A 41 -6.31 -3.48 0.07
C LYS A 41 -6.37 -4.66 -0.91
N ASN A 42 -6.51 -4.37 -2.21
CA ASN A 42 -6.67 -5.36 -3.29
C ASN A 42 -5.44 -5.47 -4.20
N GLU A 43 -4.28 -4.91 -3.82
CA GLU A 43 -3.07 -4.92 -4.67
C GLU A 43 -2.31 -6.26 -4.55
N VAL A 44 -2.06 -6.90 -5.70
CA VAL A 44 -1.22 -8.11 -5.78
C VAL A 44 0.25 -7.72 -5.87
N ILE A 45 1.01 -7.92 -4.78
CA ILE A 45 2.45 -7.66 -4.75
C ILE A 45 3.19 -8.87 -5.33
N LYS A 46 3.99 -8.65 -6.38
CA LYS A 46 4.89 -9.68 -6.93
C LYS A 46 6.02 -9.93 -5.94
N GLN A 47 5.92 -11.02 -5.18
CA GLN A 47 6.94 -11.43 -4.24
C GLN A 47 8.05 -12.21 -4.95
N LYS A 48 9.30 -11.91 -4.62
CA LYS A 48 10.48 -12.69 -5.00
C LYS A 48 10.85 -13.57 -3.82
N GLU A 49 11.12 -14.84 -4.08
CA GLU A 49 11.65 -15.72 -3.07
C GLU A 49 13.10 -15.38 -2.76
N VAL A 50 13.46 -15.42 -1.48
CA VAL A 50 14.86 -15.37 -1.07
C VAL A 50 15.47 -16.72 -1.43
N LYS A 51 16.57 -16.73 -2.18
CA LYS A 51 17.34 -17.96 -2.43
C LYS A 51 17.73 -18.55 -1.06
N LYS A 52 17.07 -19.65 -0.67
CA LYS A 52 17.54 -20.48 0.44
C LYS A 52 18.87 -21.11 -0.01
N LYS A 53 19.91 -20.92 0.80
CA LYS A 53 21.10 -21.77 0.74
C LYS A 53 20.76 -23.17 1.22
#